data_AF-A0AAU0RDI9-F1
#
_entry.id   AF-A0AAU0RDI9-F1
#
_cell.length_a   1.000
_cell.length_b   1.000
_cell.length_c   1.000
_cell.angle_alpha   90.00
_cell.angle_beta   90.00
_cell.angle_gamma   90.00
#
_symmetry.space_group_name_H-M   'P 1'
#
loop_
_entity.id
_entity.type
_entity.pdbx_description
1 polymer ?
#
loop_
_entity_poly.entity_id
_entity_poly.type
_entity_poly.pdbx_seq_one_letter_code
_entity_poly.pdbx_strand_id
1 'polypeptide(L)'
;MASQLITDKSFRWSFAATGYVSLIVQAVLLQFWFHFPDSIAWVDSGIHIGFLALAALTISYSLAYYRPQKGKTFFVLCFSTSQALIWISLSTWALQYTFQNNQPYLEWIHQAMPVRFLFGWLLITGIAFKSLYWYDLEEQRQELSRKQATERLAREAELYKLRQQLQPHFLFNSLNSINALIALRPQQAREMVLKLSDFLRGTLKREDQQWILLPDELQYLQLYLDIEKVRFGHRLTTAVKADGDVEKMMIPPMLLQPVVENAIKYGLYDTTDAITITIQAWSVDDLLYILVQNPYDADLSQKPTGTGFGLNSIRRRLYLLFARQDLLETEAKDNIYTTLIKVPQRYDKSSNN
;
A
#
# COMPACT_ATOMS: atom_id res chain seq x y z
N MET A 1 12.00 13.48 -1.47
CA MET A 1 12.21 14.72 -2.26
C MET A 1 12.66 14.29 -3.65
N ALA A 2 12.03 14.76 -4.72
CA ALA A 2 12.50 14.48 -6.07
C ALA A 2 13.98 14.84 -6.17
N SER A 3 14.81 13.91 -6.65
CA SER A 3 16.20 14.21 -6.97
C SER A 3 16.18 15.45 -7.89
N GLN A 4 16.89 16.50 -7.52
CA GLN A 4 16.97 17.67 -8.38
C GLN A 4 17.95 17.34 -9.50
N LEU A 5 17.69 17.76 -10.73
CA LEU A 5 18.63 17.61 -11.85
C LEU A 5 20.03 18.12 -11.47
N ILE A 6 20.08 19.16 -10.62
CA ILE A 6 21.30 19.79 -10.13
C ILE A 6 22.00 18.96 -9.02
N THR A 7 21.27 18.10 -8.31
CA THR A 7 21.89 17.17 -7.33
C THR A 7 22.51 15.95 -7.99
N ASP A 8 22.20 15.69 -9.26
CA ASP A 8 22.87 14.65 -10.03
C ASP A 8 24.34 15.03 -10.27
N LYS A 9 25.24 14.19 -9.75
CA LYS A 9 26.69 14.36 -9.87
C LYS A 9 27.13 14.42 -11.34
N SER A 10 26.51 13.62 -12.21
CA SER A 10 26.84 13.59 -13.64
C SER A 10 26.49 14.92 -14.32
N PHE A 11 25.33 15.48 -13.99
CA PHE A 11 24.88 16.76 -14.53
C PHE A 11 25.83 17.89 -14.13
N ARG A 12 26.20 17.99 -12.84
CA ARG A 12 27.12 19.02 -12.34
C ARG A 12 28.48 19.00 -13.05
N TRP A 13 29.06 17.82 -13.22
CA TRP A 13 30.33 17.66 -13.93
C TRP A 13 30.22 18.05 -15.40
N SER A 14 29.16 17.61 -16.09
CA SER A 14 28.94 18.00 -17.49
C SER A 14 28.75 19.51 -17.63
N PHE A 15 27.98 20.14 -16.74
CA PHE A 15 27.70 21.58 -16.78
C PHE A 15 28.97 22.41 -16.54
N ALA A 16 29.77 22.05 -15.53
CA ALA A 16 31.03 22.70 -15.26
C ALA A 16 32.04 22.54 -16.41
N ALA A 17 32.15 21.32 -16.97
CA ALA A 17 33.02 21.06 -18.12
C ALA A 17 32.59 21.86 -19.36
N THR A 18 31.29 21.89 -19.69
CA THR A 18 30.76 22.69 -20.80
C THR A 18 30.98 24.19 -20.58
N GLY A 19 30.79 24.70 -19.37
CA GLY A 19 31.06 26.09 -19.04
C GLY A 19 32.54 26.45 -19.25
N TYR A 20 33.45 25.61 -18.75
CA TYR A 20 34.89 25.83 -18.89
C TYR A 20 35.36 25.79 -20.36
N VAL A 21 34.88 24.81 -21.14
CA VAL A 21 35.18 24.72 -22.57
C VAL A 21 34.63 25.95 -23.32
N SER A 22 33.41 26.37 -23.01
CA SER A 22 32.78 27.55 -23.66
C SER A 22 33.56 28.84 -23.39
N LEU A 23 34.08 29.00 -22.16
CA LEU A 23 34.93 30.13 -21.78
C LEU A 23 36.23 30.17 -22.61
N ILE A 24 36.93 29.03 -22.72
CA ILE A 24 38.16 28.95 -23.51
C ILE A 24 37.88 29.24 -24.98
N VAL A 25 36.84 28.61 -25.55
CA VAL A 25 36.48 28.79 -26.95
C VAL A 25 36.15 30.25 -27.25
N GLN A 26 35.38 30.92 -26.38
CA GLN A 26 35.06 32.34 -26.54
C GLN A 26 36.31 33.22 -26.46
N ALA A 27 37.22 32.98 -25.50
CA ALA A 27 38.44 33.76 -25.36
C ALA A 27 39.34 33.63 -26.59
N VAL A 28 39.51 32.41 -27.09
CA VAL A 28 40.26 32.12 -28.32
C VAL A 28 39.61 32.81 -29.53
N LEU A 29 38.29 32.78 -29.67
CA LEU A 29 37.62 33.47 -30.78
C LEU A 29 37.85 34.99 -30.72
N LEU A 30 37.83 35.60 -29.54
CA LEU A 30 38.09 37.04 -29.38
C LEU A 30 39.53 37.42 -29.73
N GLN A 31 40.49 36.56 -29.39
CA GLN A 31 41.90 36.77 -29.72
C GLN A 31 42.17 36.60 -31.22
N PHE A 32 41.78 35.46 -31.79
CA PHE A 32 42.20 35.09 -33.15
C PHE A 32 41.34 35.69 -34.25
N TRP A 33 40.03 35.83 -34.02
CA TRP A 33 39.12 36.34 -35.04
C TRP A 33 38.94 37.86 -34.94
N PHE A 34 38.77 38.35 -33.71
CA PHE A 34 38.52 39.77 -33.44
C PHE A 34 39.76 40.56 -33.03
N HIS A 35 40.92 39.92 -32.91
CA HIS A 35 42.22 40.55 -32.67
C HIS A 35 42.27 41.40 -31.37
N PHE A 36 41.47 41.03 -30.37
CA PHE A 36 41.50 41.69 -29.07
C PHE A 36 42.70 41.21 -28.21
N PRO A 37 43.28 42.09 -27.37
CA PRO A 37 44.30 41.71 -26.40
C PRO A 37 43.84 40.60 -25.45
N ASP A 38 44.77 39.74 -25.02
CA ASP A 38 44.50 38.62 -24.11
C ASP A 38 43.72 39.03 -22.85
N SER A 39 44.09 40.16 -22.24
CA SER A 39 43.42 40.67 -21.05
C SER A 39 41.93 40.92 -21.28
N ILE A 40 41.55 41.42 -22.46
CA ILE A 40 40.15 41.70 -22.81
C ILE A 40 39.42 40.39 -23.11
N ALA A 41 40.02 39.51 -23.90
CA ALA A 41 39.41 38.26 -24.32
C ALA A 41 39.05 37.33 -23.15
N TRP A 42 39.96 37.16 -22.19
CA TRP A 42 39.73 36.30 -21.03
C TRP A 42 38.74 36.91 -20.03
N VAL A 43 38.81 38.22 -19.79
CA VAL A 43 37.88 38.92 -18.88
C VAL A 43 36.47 38.96 -19.47
N ASP A 44 36.33 39.23 -20.77
CA ASP A 44 35.03 39.16 -21.47
C ASP A 44 34.40 37.78 -21.35
N SER A 45 35.18 36.74 -21.68
CA SER A 45 34.70 35.36 -21.64
C SER A 45 34.32 34.93 -20.22
N GLY A 46 35.12 35.28 -19.22
CA GLY A 46 34.85 34.97 -17.82
C GLY A 46 33.57 35.62 -17.31
N ILE A 47 33.38 36.91 -17.56
CA ILE A 47 32.17 37.64 -17.16
C ILE A 47 30.94 37.09 -17.91
N HIS A 48 31.02 36.99 -19.23
CA HIS A 48 29.88 36.57 -20.06
C HIS A 48 29.40 35.15 -19.73
N ILE A 49 30.33 34.18 -19.71
CA ILE A 49 30.01 32.77 -19.41
C ILE A 49 29.64 32.60 -17.94
N GLY A 50 30.27 33.35 -17.03
CA GLY A 50 29.94 33.31 -15.60
C GLY A 50 28.48 33.72 -15.33
N PHE A 51 28.05 34.86 -15.88
CA PHE A 51 26.66 35.28 -15.77
C PHE A 51 25.71 34.33 -16.52
N LEU A 52 26.11 33.73 -17.65
CA LEU A 52 25.27 32.79 -18.41
C LEU A 52 25.03 31.52 -17.60
N ALA A 53 26.09 30.99 -16.98
CA ALA A 53 26.01 29.84 -16.10
C ALA A 53 25.12 30.13 -14.90
N LEU A 54 25.19 31.34 -14.32
CA LEU A 54 24.30 31.74 -13.24
C LEU A 54 22.83 31.75 -13.68
N ALA A 55 22.52 32.34 -14.84
CA ALA A 55 21.15 32.35 -15.39
C ALA A 55 20.63 30.94 -15.74
N ALA A 56 21.50 30.05 -16.21
CA ALA A 56 21.16 28.65 -16.46
C ALA A 56 20.90 27.87 -15.15
N LEU A 57 21.62 28.18 -14.07
CA LEU A 57 21.39 27.58 -12.76
C LEU A 57 20.10 28.10 -12.12
N THR A 58 19.82 29.41 -12.19
CA THR A 58 18.60 30.00 -11.62
C THR A 58 17.34 29.41 -12.27
N ILE A 59 17.33 29.22 -13.60
CA ILE A 59 16.18 28.61 -14.27
C ILE A 59 16.00 27.14 -13.86
N SER A 60 17.08 26.38 -13.78
CA SER A 60 17.05 24.98 -13.38
C SER A 60 16.58 24.81 -11.93
N TYR A 61 17.06 25.66 -11.01
CA TYR A 61 16.60 25.68 -9.62
C TYR A 61 15.14 26.11 -9.50
N SER A 62 14.73 27.15 -10.21
CA SER A 62 13.35 27.65 -10.14
C SER A 62 12.35 26.58 -10.60
N LEU A 63 12.66 25.87 -11.69
CA LEU A 63 11.82 24.77 -12.19
C LEU A 63 11.83 23.53 -11.29
N ALA A 64 12.87 23.37 -10.46
CA ALA A 64 12.89 22.33 -9.44
C ALA A 64 11.80 22.55 -8.36
N TYR A 65 11.51 23.81 -8.00
CA TYR A 65 10.58 24.18 -6.93
C TYR A 65 9.20 24.62 -7.42
N TYR A 66 9.12 25.38 -8.52
CA TYR A 66 7.86 25.89 -9.06
C TYR A 66 7.59 25.28 -10.43
N ARG A 67 6.50 24.53 -10.52
CA ARG A 67 6.06 23.85 -11.75
C ARG A 67 4.64 24.30 -12.11
N PRO A 68 4.45 25.02 -13.22
CA PRO A 68 3.10 25.34 -13.68
C PRO A 68 2.36 24.04 -14.03
N GLN A 69 1.11 23.87 -13.58
CA GLN A 69 0.30 22.72 -14.00
C GLN A 69 -0.31 22.94 -15.40
N LYS A 70 -0.61 24.19 -15.75
CA LYS A 70 -1.15 24.61 -17.06
C LYS A 70 -0.20 25.60 -17.72
N GLY A 71 -0.07 25.54 -19.05
CA GLY A 71 0.78 26.47 -19.81
C GLY A 71 2.28 26.34 -19.53
N LYS A 72 2.76 25.15 -19.15
CA LYS A 72 4.18 24.86 -18.82
C LYS A 72 5.17 25.42 -19.85
N THR A 73 4.89 25.19 -21.12
CA THR A 73 5.73 25.62 -22.24
C THR A 73 5.79 27.14 -22.37
N PHE A 74 4.63 27.81 -22.28
CA PHE A 74 4.53 29.27 -22.34
C PHE A 74 5.26 29.92 -21.16
N PHE A 75 5.06 29.40 -19.95
CA PHE A 75 5.79 29.88 -18.77
C PHE A 75 7.30 29.76 -18.93
N VAL A 76 7.80 28.61 -19.41
CA VAL A 76 9.23 28.42 -19.65
C VAL A 76 9.78 29.39 -20.69
N LEU A 77 9.05 29.64 -21.78
CA LEU A 77 9.46 30.61 -22.78
C LEU A 77 9.54 32.03 -22.20
N CYS A 78 8.53 32.47 -21.45
CA CYS A 78 8.56 33.79 -20.80
C CYS A 78 9.70 33.90 -19.78
N PHE A 79 9.85 32.90 -18.92
CA PHE A 79 10.84 32.92 -17.85
C PHE A 79 12.28 32.83 -18.37
N SER A 80 12.55 31.98 -19.36
CA SER A 80 13.84 31.91 -20.05
C SER A 80 14.18 33.22 -20.77
N THR A 81 13.18 33.86 -21.38
CA THR A 81 13.35 35.20 -21.99
C THR A 81 13.72 36.25 -20.96
N SER A 82 13.02 36.29 -19.82
CA SER A 82 13.36 37.20 -18.72
C SER A 82 14.77 36.95 -18.18
N GLN A 83 15.17 35.69 -17.98
CA GLN A 83 16.52 35.36 -17.52
C GLN A 83 17.59 35.73 -18.55
N ALA A 84 17.35 35.50 -19.83
CA ALA A 84 18.27 35.89 -20.90
C ALA A 84 18.45 37.42 -21.00
N LEU A 85 17.37 38.19 -20.81
CA LEU A 85 17.43 39.65 -20.75
C LEU A 85 18.24 40.13 -19.54
N ILE A 86 17.99 39.58 -18.36
CA ILE A 86 18.75 39.92 -17.15
C ILE A 86 20.24 39.60 -17.34
N TRP A 87 20.54 38.42 -17.86
CA TRP A 87 21.89 37.96 -18.14
C TRP A 87 22.64 38.90 -19.09
N ILE A 88 22.05 39.21 -20.25
CA ILE A 88 22.73 40.05 -21.25
C ILE A 88 22.89 41.48 -20.72
N SER A 89 21.89 42.03 -20.03
CA SER A 89 21.97 43.37 -19.46
C SER A 89 23.07 43.47 -18.39
N LEU A 90 23.15 42.52 -17.46
CA LEU A 90 24.16 42.53 -16.40
C LEU A 90 25.57 42.28 -16.93
N SER A 91 25.72 41.31 -17.84
CA SER A 91 27.04 41.00 -18.42
C SER A 91 27.56 42.14 -19.29
N THR A 92 26.73 42.74 -20.15
CA THR A 92 27.12 43.89 -20.97
C THR A 92 27.43 45.12 -20.10
N TRP A 93 26.63 45.41 -19.07
CA TRP A 93 26.90 46.51 -18.15
C TRP A 93 28.26 46.34 -17.43
N ALA A 94 28.54 45.14 -16.91
CA ALA A 94 29.81 44.86 -16.25
C ALA A 94 31.01 45.01 -17.20
N LEU A 95 30.86 44.59 -18.47
CA LEU A 95 31.89 44.70 -19.49
C LEU A 95 32.14 46.14 -19.95
N GLN A 96 31.07 46.91 -20.16
CA GLN A 96 31.17 48.33 -20.51
C GLN A 96 31.84 49.14 -19.40
N TYR A 97 31.53 48.86 -18.14
CA TYR A 97 32.20 49.47 -16.99
C TYR A 97 33.69 49.10 -16.94
N THR A 98 34.03 47.84 -17.18
CA THR A 98 35.41 47.34 -17.15
C THR A 98 36.27 47.94 -18.27
N PHE A 99 35.71 48.10 -19.46
CA PHE A 99 36.42 48.53 -20.67
C PHE A 99 36.00 49.93 -21.16
N GLN A 100 35.55 50.79 -20.26
CA GLN A 100 35.03 52.14 -20.56
C GLN A 100 35.97 53.02 -21.42
N ASN A 101 37.28 52.75 -21.39
CA ASN A 101 38.30 53.50 -22.14
C ASN A 101 38.65 52.89 -23.50
N ASN A 102 38.05 51.76 -23.90
CA ASN A 102 38.39 51.04 -25.13
C ASN A 102 37.23 51.14 -26.16
N GLN A 103 37.27 52.19 -26.98
CA GLN A 103 36.23 52.47 -27.99
C GLN A 103 36.00 51.31 -28.99
N PRO A 104 37.05 50.69 -29.59
CA PRO A 104 36.85 49.55 -30.50
C PRO A 104 36.09 48.37 -29.86
N TYR A 105 36.35 48.09 -28.58
CA TYR A 105 35.64 47.03 -27.87
C TYR A 105 34.18 47.40 -27.59
N LEU A 106 33.90 48.66 -27.22
CA LEU A 106 32.54 49.14 -26.95
C LEU A 106 31.67 49.09 -28.20
N GLU A 107 32.19 49.49 -29.37
CA GLU A 107 31.47 49.36 -30.64
C GLU A 107 31.18 47.89 -30.98
N TRP A 108 32.16 47.01 -30.79
CA TRP A 108 32.02 45.59 -31.06
C TRP A 108 30.98 44.92 -30.16
N ILE A 109 30.98 45.17 -28.84
CA ILE A 109 30.03 44.54 -27.92
C ILE A 109 28.59 44.96 -28.23
N HIS A 110 28.38 46.20 -28.68
CA HIS A 110 27.08 46.67 -29.14
C HIS A 110 26.59 45.91 -30.38
N GLN A 111 27.47 45.68 -31.37
CA GLN A 111 27.14 44.91 -32.58
C GLN A 111 26.93 43.42 -32.26
N ALA A 112 27.68 42.86 -31.32
CA ALA A 112 27.59 41.46 -30.93
C ALA A 112 26.37 41.13 -30.05
N MET A 113 25.73 42.15 -29.44
CA MET A 113 24.65 41.96 -28.46
C MET A 113 23.46 41.14 -28.98
N PRO A 114 22.89 41.39 -30.18
CA PRO A 114 21.75 40.60 -30.68
C PRO A 114 22.10 39.11 -30.87
N VAL A 115 23.31 38.83 -31.36
CA VAL A 115 23.79 37.46 -31.58
C VAL A 115 24.03 36.76 -30.24
N ARG A 116 24.69 37.43 -29.30
CA ARG A 116 24.89 36.93 -27.92
C ARG A 116 23.56 36.62 -27.23
N PHE A 117 22.59 37.52 -27.34
CA PHE A 117 21.25 37.33 -26.79
C PHE A 117 20.58 36.08 -27.38
N LEU A 118 20.58 35.93 -28.71
CA LEU A 118 19.94 34.78 -29.38
C LEU A 118 20.57 33.45 -28.93
N PHE A 119 21.89 33.35 -28.90
CA PHE A 119 22.59 32.13 -28.45
C PHE A 119 22.32 31.83 -26.97
N GLY A 120 22.45 32.83 -26.08
CA GLY A 120 22.18 32.64 -24.66
C GLY A 120 20.74 32.26 -24.39
N TRP A 121 19.79 32.89 -25.08
CA TRP A 121 18.36 32.56 -24.98
C TRP A 121 18.06 31.12 -25.39
N LEU A 122 18.61 30.65 -26.51
CA LEU A 122 18.46 29.26 -26.96
C LEU A 122 19.02 28.26 -25.95
N LEU A 123 20.21 28.54 -25.38
CA LEU A 123 20.83 27.68 -24.38
C LEU A 123 20.01 27.60 -23.08
N ILE A 124 19.60 28.75 -22.54
CA ILE A 124 18.78 28.83 -21.32
C ILE A 124 17.45 28.11 -21.54
N THR A 125 16.80 28.34 -22.69
CA THR A 125 15.53 27.68 -23.05
C THR A 125 15.70 26.17 -23.22
N GLY A 126 16.77 25.71 -23.85
CA GLY A 126 17.07 24.28 -24.01
C GLY A 126 17.31 23.57 -22.67
N ILE A 127 18.03 24.21 -21.74
CA ILE A 127 18.22 23.69 -20.37
C ILE A 127 16.88 23.62 -19.64
N ALA A 128 16.03 24.64 -19.78
CA ALA A 128 14.72 24.68 -19.17
C ALA A 128 13.80 23.54 -19.67
N PHE A 129 13.75 23.31 -20.99
CA PHE A 129 12.98 22.20 -21.57
C PHE A 129 13.51 20.83 -21.16
N LYS A 130 14.84 20.64 -21.16
CA LYS A 130 15.47 19.40 -20.68
C LYS A 130 15.10 19.13 -19.21
N SER A 131 15.14 20.17 -18.38
CA SER A 131 14.79 20.10 -16.97
C SER A 131 13.33 19.68 -16.78
N LEU A 132 12.39 20.33 -17.48
CA LEU A 132 10.98 19.94 -17.47
C LEU A 132 10.77 18.47 -17.85
N TYR A 133 11.36 18.04 -18.97
CA TYR A 133 11.21 16.67 -19.47
C TYR A 133 11.75 15.63 -18.48
N TRP A 134 12.91 15.89 -17.90
CA TRP A 134 13.51 15.00 -16.90
C TRP A 134 12.64 14.89 -15.66
N TYR A 135 12.03 15.99 -15.20
CA TYR A 135 11.11 15.96 -14.07
C TYR A 135 9.80 15.24 -14.36
N ASP A 136 9.20 15.43 -15.54
CA ASP A 136 7.98 14.70 -15.94
C ASP A 136 8.26 13.18 -16.03
N LEU A 137 9.44 12.77 -16.53
CA LEU A 137 9.86 11.37 -16.54
C LEU A 137 10.05 10.78 -15.13
N GLU A 138 10.66 11.54 -14.23
CA GLU A 138 10.88 11.11 -12.85
C GLU A 138 9.55 10.96 -12.09
N GLU A 139 8.60 11.87 -12.32
CA GLU A 139 7.23 11.77 -11.78
C GLU A 139 6.52 10.51 -12.29
N GLN A 140 6.56 10.24 -13.61
CA GLN A 140 5.99 9.00 -14.18
C GLN A 140 6.62 7.73 -13.60
N ARG A 141 7.94 7.71 -13.38
CA ARG A 141 8.64 6.58 -12.75
C ARG A 141 8.16 6.36 -11.31
N GLN A 142 8.01 7.42 -10.54
CA GLN A 142 7.52 7.35 -9.17
C GLN A 142 6.07 6.86 -9.12
N GLU A 143 5.21 7.35 -10.02
CA GLU A 143 3.84 6.87 -10.14
C GLU A 143 3.77 5.39 -10.51
N LEU A 144 4.58 4.96 -11.49
CA LEU A 144 4.64 3.55 -11.90
C LEU A 144 5.13 2.65 -10.76
N SER A 145 6.18 3.07 -10.04
CA SER A 145 6.70 2.35 -8.88
C SER A 145 5.65 2.22 -7.77
N ARG A 146 4.93 3.32 -7.49
CA ARG A 146 3.83 3.31 -6.51
C ARG A 146 2.72 2.35 -6.92
N LYS A 147 2.30 2.37 -8.19
CA LYS A 147 1.30 1.42 -8.73
C LYS A 147 1.75 -0.03 -8.57
N GLN A 148 2.98 -0.34 -8.97
CA GLN A 148 3.55 -1.68 -8.82
C GLN A 148 3.63 -2.14 -7.36
N ALA A 149 3.98 -1.23 -6.44
CA ALA A 149 4.00 -1.54 -5.01
C ALA A 149 2.59 -1.85 -4.48
N THR A 150 1.58 -1.06 -4.86
CA THR A 150 0.18 -1.32 -4.51
C THR A 150 -0.32 -2.66 -5.08
N GLU A 151 -0.03 -2.97 -6.34
CA GLU A 151 -0.41 -4.26 -6.95
C GLU A 151 0.28 -5.47 -6.30
N ARG A 152 1.53 -5.31 -5.84
CA ARG A 152 2.23 -6.36 -5.09
C ARG A 152 1.57 -6.59 -3.74
N LEU A 153 1.30 -5.53 -2.98
CA LEU A 153 0.61 -5.62 -1.69
C LEU A 153 -0.78 -6.24 -1.83
N ALA A 154 -1.53 -5.88 -2.88
CA ALA A 154 -2.84 -6.48 -3.16
C ALA A 154 -2.73 -7.99 -3.41
N ARG A 155 -1.78 -8.43 -4.25
CA ARG A 155 -1.53 -9.85 -4.51
C ARG A 155 -1.07 -10.60 -3.26
N GLU A 156 -0.18 -10.02 -2.47
CA GLU A 156 0.27 -10.62 -1.21
C GLU A 156 -0.88 -10.78 -0.21
N ALA A 157 -1.77 -9.78 -0.13
CA ALA A 157 -2.97 -9.86 0.71
C ALA A 157 -3.95 -10.94 0.23
N GLU A 158 -4.14 -11.08 -1.08
CA GLU A 158 -4.97 -12.12 -1.69
C GLU A 158 -4.40 -13.53 -1.42
N LEU A 159 -3.08 -13.71 -1.62
CA LEU A 159 -2.40 -14.97 -1.30
C LEU A 159 -2.46 -15.29 0.20
N TYR A 160 -2.29 -14.29 1.06
CA TYR A 160 -2.42 -14.47 2.50
C TYR A 160 -3.85 -14.89 2.88
N LYS A 161 -4.86 -14.23 2.31
CA LYS A 161 -6.28 -14.58 2.48
C LYS A 161 -6.53 -16.03 2.09
N LEU A 162 -6.08 -16.45 0.91
CA LEU A 162 -6.21 -17.83 0.41
C LEU A 162 -5.51 -18.84 1.33
N ARG A 163 -4.31 -18.53 1.81
CA ARG A 163 -3.56 -19.39 2.74
C ARG A 163 -4.29 -19.56 4.08
N GLN A 164 -4.91 -18.50 4.60
CA GLN A 164 -5.67 -18.57 5.86
C GLN A 164 -6.96 -19.38 5.71
N GLN A 165 -7.62 -19.32 4.56
CA GLN A 165 -8.84 -20.09 4.28
C GLN A 165 -8.63 -21.60 4.33
N LEU A 166 -7.46 -22.09 3.95
CA LEU A 166 -7.16 -23.52 3.98
C LEU A 166 -7.00 -24.08 5.41
N GLN A 167 -6.94 -23.22 6.44
CA GLN A 167 -6.77 -23.63 7.83
C GLN A 167 -5.68 -24.70 8.02
N PRO A 168 -4.40 -24.40 7.69
CA PRO A 168 -3.37 -25.42 7.53
C PRO A 168 -3.21 -26.35 8.74
N HIS A 169 -3.31 -25.80 9.95
CA HIS A 169 -3.20 -26.59 11.18
C HIS A 169 -4.32 -27.62 11.32
N PHE A 170 -5.56 -27.25 11.01
CA PHE A 170 -6.69 -28.19 11.00
C PHE A 170 -6.47 -29.29 9.95
N LEU A 171 -5.99 -28.94 8.76
CA LEU A 171 -5.69 -29.92 7.71
C LEU A 171 -4.60 -30.90 8.13
N PHE A 172 -3.48 -30.41 8.67
CA PHE A 172 -2.39 -31.28 9.13
C PHE A 172 -2.86 -32.23 10.24
N ASN A 173 -3.63 -31.73 11.21
CA ASN A 173 -4.17 -32.56 12.28
C ASN A 173 -5.14 -33.61 11.76
N SER A 174 -6.03 -33.23 10.84
CA SER A 174 -6.98 -34.14 10.22
C SER A 174 -6.27 -35.25 9.44
N LEU A 175 -5.25 -34.92 8.66
CA LEU A 175 -4.44 -35.89 7.91
C LEU A 175 -3.68 -36.85 8.85
N ASN A 176 -3.15 -36.35 9.96
CA ASN A 176 -2.47 -37.19 10.95
C ASN A 176 -3.44 -38.18 11.61
N SER A 177 -4.65 -37.73 11.95
CA SER A 177 -5.70 -38.62 12.47
C SER A 177 -6.12 -39.66 11.44
N ILE A 178 -6.27 -39.29 10.17
CA ILE A 178 -6.52 -40.25 9.08
C ILE A 178 -5.39 -41.29 9.03
N ASN A 179 -4.13 -40.85 9.04
CA ASN A 179 -2.98 -41.75 8.98
C ASN A 179 -2.95 -42.77 10.14
N ALA A 180 -3.29 -42.32 11.36
CA ALA A 180 -3.40 -43.21 12.52
C ALA A 180 -4.56 -44.21 12.40
N LEU A 181 -5.67 -43.82 11.77
CA LEU A 181 -6.84 -44.67 11.58
C LEU A 181 -6.67 -45.70 10.46
N ILE A 182 -5.85 -45.43 9.43
CA ILE A 182 -5.70 -46.34 8.27
C ILE A 182 -5.35 -47.77 8.70
N ALA A 183 -4.42 -47.92 9.65
CA ALA A 183 -3.97 -49.24 10.10
C ALA A 183 -4.96 -49.92 11.06
N LEU A 184 -5.66 -49.16 11.90
CA LEU A 184 -6.45 -49.70 13.01
C LEU A 184 -7.96 -49.77 12.71
N ARG A 185 -8.49 -48.82 11.93
CA ARG A 185 -9.93 -48.62 11.67
C ARG A 185 -10.14 -48.01 10.26
N PRO A 186 -9.90 -48.79 9.18
CA PRO A 186 -9.92 -48.28 7.82
C PRO A 186 -11.27 -47.68 7.38
N GLN A 187 -12.41 -48.21 7.86
CA GLN A 187 -13.72 -47.62 7.59
C GLN A 187 -13.85 -46.21 8.18
N GLN A 188 -13.40 -45.98 9.42
CA GLN A 188 -13.42 -44.65 10.03
C GLN A 188 -12.46 -43.68 9.32
N ALA A 189 -11.31 -44.17 8.86
CA ALA A 189 -10.41 -43.37 8.03
C ALA A 189 -11.08 -42.91 6.72
N ARG A 190 -11.80 -43.80 6.04
CA ARG A 190 -12.55 -43.49 4.82
C ARG A 190 -13.64 -42.45 5.06
N GLU A 191 -14.40 -42.58 6.14
CA GLU A 191 -15.41 -41.59 6.53
C GLU A 191 -14.79 -40.23 6.81
N MET A 192 -13.66 -40.19 7.53
CA MET A 192 -12.94 -38.95 7.83
C MET A 192 -12.44 -38.25 6.56
N VAL A 193 -11.95 -39.00 5.57
CA VAL A 193 -11.57 -38.45 4.25
C VAL A 193 -12.76 -37.80 3.54
N LEU A 194 -13.93 -38.45 3.54
CA LEU A 194 -15.15 -37.89 2.93
C LEU A 194 -15.59 -36.60 3.63
N LYS A 195 -15.64 -36.61 4.97
CA LYS A 195 -15.99 -35.42 5.76
C LYS A 195 -15.01 -34.26 5.51
N LEU A 196 -13.71 -34.55 5.44
CA LEU A 196 -12.69 -33.53 5.15
C LEU A 196 -12.85 -32.95 3.73
N SER A 197 -13.15 -33.80 2.74
CA SER A 197 -13.43 -33.37 1.36
C SER A 197 -14.66 -32.46 1.27
N ASP A 198 -15.76 -32.83 1.96
CA ASP A 198 -16.98 -32.02 1.99
C ASP A 198 -16.78 -30.70 2.73
N PHE A 199 -16.04 -30.72 3.84
CA PHE A 199 -15.65 -29.52 4.58
C PHE A 199 -14.86 -28.56 3.69
N LEU A 200 -13.77 -29.00 3.05
CA LEU A 200 -12.96 -28.17 2.16
C LEU A 200 -13.76 -27.59 0.98
N ARG A 201 -14.63 -28.41 0.38
CA ARG A 201 -15.52 -27.96 -0.69
C ARG A 201 -16.49 -26.89 -0.20
N GLY A 202 -17.00 -27.03 1.02
CA GLY A 202 -17.86 -26.04 1.66
C GLY A 202 -17.15 -24.72 1.94
N THR A 203 -15.91 -24.77 2.44
CA THR A 203 -15.09 -23.58 2.72
C THR A 203 -14.91 -22.73 1.47
N LEU A 204 -14.60 -23.36 0.33
CA LEU A 204 -14.36 -22.67 -0.94
C LEU A 204 -15.64 -22.10 -1.58
N LYS A 205 -16.80 -22.74 -1.39
CA LYS A 205 -18.07 -22.28 -1.99
C LYS A 205 -18.74 -21.12 -1.25
N ARG A 206 -18.54 -21.02 0.06
CA ARG A 206 -19.28 -20.09 0.94
C ARG A 206 -18.65 -18.70 1.04
N GLU A 207 -17.50 -18.50 0.41
CA GLU A 207 -16.80 -17.21 0.44
C GLU A 207 -17.53 -16.10 -0.32
N ASP A 208 -18.22 -16.45 -1.41
CA ASP A 208 -18.87 -15.47 -2.30
C ASP A 208 -20.25 -15.02 -1.80
N GLN A 209 -20.77 -15.63 -0.73
CA GLN A 209 -22.10 -15.32 -0.20
C GLN A 209 -22.00 -14.24 0.88
N GLN A 210 -22.77 -13.16 0.76
CA GLN A 210 -22.84 -12.15 1.82
C GLN A 210 -23.63 -12.64 3.04
N TRP A 211 -24.64 -13.48 2.81
CA TRP A 211 -25.58 -13.98 3.81
C TRP A 211 -26.02 -15.41 3.47
N ILE A 212 -26.14 -16.27 4.49
CA ILE A 212 -26.65 -17.64 4.37
C ILE A 212 -27.69 -17.92 5.46
N LEU A 213 -28.50 -18.97 5.29
CA LEU A 213 -29.43 -19.39 6.33
C LEU A 213 -28.64 -19.97 7.53
N LEU A 214 -29.13 -19.74 8.74
CA LEU A 214 -28.54 -20.30 9.95
C LEU A 214 -28.42 -21.84 9.90
N PRO A 215 -29.45 -22.60 9.44
CA PRO A 215 -29.31 -24.04 9.21
C PRO A 215 -28.12 -24.41 8.33
N ASP A 216 -27.84 -23.65 7.27
CA ASP A 216 -26.71 -23.92 6.38
C ASP A 216 -25.39 -23.72 7.14
N GLU A 217 -25.24 -22.65 7.91
CA GLU A 217 -24.06 -22.41 8.75
C GLU A 217 -23.87 -23.54 9.78
N LEU A 218 -24.94 -23.93 10.48
CA LEU A 218 -24.91 -25.01 11.47
C LEU A 218 -24.56 -26.37 10.86
N GLN A 219 -25.11 -26.69 9.68
CA GLN A 219 -24.79 -27.93 8.96
C GLN A 219 -23.31 -28.00 8.59
N TYR A 220 -22.74 -26.89 8.13
CA TYR A 220 -21.32 -26.84 7.82
C TYR A 220 -20.45 -26.91 9.07
N LEU A 221 -20.85 -26.21 10.14
CA LEU A 221 -20.20 -26.29 11.44
C LEU A 221 -20.21 -27.72 12.00
N GLN A 222 -21.28 -28.49 11.73
CA GLN A 222 -21.36 -29.89 12.12
C GLN A 222 -20.30 -30.75 11.41
N LEU A 223 -19.98 -30.48 10.13
CA LEU A 223 -18.89 -31.19 9.43
C LEU A 223 -17.55 -30.96 10.13
N TYR A 224 -17.26 -29.72 10.53
CA TYR A 224 -16.06 -29.39 11.30
C TYR A 224 -16.01 -30.12 12.65
N LEU A 225 -17.10 -30.04 13.42
CA LEU A 225 -17.23 -30.69 14.73
C LEU A 225 -17.08 -32.22 14.63
N ASP A 226 -17.64 -32.83 13.60
CA ASP A 226 -17.53 -34.25 13.35
C ASP A 226 -16.09 -34.70 13.08
N ILE A 227 -15.31 -33.90 12.36
CA ILE A 227 -13.88 -34.18 12.10
C ILE A 227 -13.08 -34.08 13.40
N GLU A 228 -13.28 -33.02 14.18
CA GLU A 228 -12.62 -32.87 15.48
C GLU A 228 -13.07 -33.95 16.49
N LYS A 229 -14.32 -34.42 16.43
CA LYS A 229 -14.81 -35.52 17.27
C LYS A 229 -14.10 -36.84 16.98
N VAL A 230 -13.74 -37.11 15.72
CA VAL A 230 -12.90 -38.27 15.38
C VAL A 230 -11.51 -38.15 16.02
N ARG A 231 -10.95 -36.94 16.03
CA ARG A 231 -9.62 -36.65 16.61
C ARG A 231 -9.60 -36.75 18.15
N PHE A 232 -10.60 -36.19 18.82
CA PHE A 232 -10.68 -36.15 20.28
C PHE A 232 -11.48 -37.32 20.89
N GLY A 233 -12.14 -38.12 20.06
CA GLY A 233 -12.90 -39.29 20.48
C GLY A 233 -14.00 -38.95 21.49
N HIS A 234 -14.05 -39.70 22.59
CA HIS A 234 -15.04 -39.53 23.65
C HIS A 234 -14.89 -38.21 24.44
N ARG A 235 -13.78 -37.49 24.26
CA ARG A 235 -13.49 -36.25 25.00
C ARG A 235 -14.26 -35.04 24.46
N LEU A 236 -14.76 -35.09 23.23
CA LEU A 236 -15.54 -34.00 22.63
C LEU A 236 -16.99 -34.43 22.43
N THR A 237 -17.89 -33.80 23.19
CA THR A 237 -19.33 -33.87 22.97
C THR A 237 -19.84 -32.52 22.47
N THR A 238 -20.85 -32.54 21.61
CA THR A 238 -21.48 -31.33 21.08
C THR A 238 -22.99 -31.41 21.29
N ALA A 239 -23.59 -30.29 21.69
CA ALA A 239 -25.02 -30.16 21.88
C ALA A 239 -25.50 -28.92 21.12
N VAL A 240 -26.23 -29.12 20.03
CA VAL A 240 -26.80 -28.02 19.23
C VAL A 240 -28.30 -27.97 19.50
N LYS A 241 -28.80 -26.81 19.91
CA LYS A 241 -30.23 -26.52 20.10
C LYS A 241 -30.59 -25.27 19.32
N ALA A 242 -31.66 -25.35 18.55
CA ALA A 242 -32.21 -24.23 17.80
C ALA A 242 -33.69 -24.12 18.16
N ASP A 243 -34.05 -23.03 18.81
CA ASP A 243 -35.40 -22.78 19.32
C ASP A 243 -36.09 -21.65 18.53
N GLY A 244 -37.38 -21.81 18.24
CA GLY A 244 -38.19 -20.80 17.52
C GLY A 244 -38.06 -20.87 15.98
N ASP A 245 -38.46 -19.79 15.29
CA ASP A 245 -38.42 -19.69 13.82
C ASP A 245 -37.05 -19.23 13.29
N VAL A 246 -35.96 -19.78 13.89
CA VAL A 246 -34.57 -19.44 13.51
C VAL A 246 -34.13 -20.08 12.19
N GLU A 247 -34.91 -21.02 11.65
CA GLU A 247 -34.61 -21.72 10.38
C GLU A 247 -34.57 -20.77 9.18
N LYS A 248 -35.33 -19.68 9.22
CA LYS A 248 -35.40 -18.66 8.17
C LYS A 248 -34.43 -17.50 8.38
N MET A 249 -33.73 -17.49 9.51
CA MET A 249 -32.83 -16.39 9.86
C MET A 249 -31.52 -16.48 9.11
N MET A 250 -30.99 -15.31 8.77
CA MET A 250 -29.76 -15.17 8.00
C MET A 250 -28.58 -14.81 8.90
N ILE A 251 -27.41 -15.31 8.55
CA ILE A 251 -26.14 -15.04 9.22
C ILE A 251 -25.04 -14.80 8.18
N PRO A 252 -24.06 -13.92 8.45
CA PRO A 252 -22.85 -13.86 7.64
C PRO A 252 -22.14 -15.23 7.67
N PRO A 253 -21.69 -15.78 6.53
CA PRO A 253 -21.09 -17.11 6.51
C PRO A 253 -19.79 -17.17 7.31
N MET A 254 -19.46 -18.32 7.89
CA MET A 254 -18.25 -18.57 8.69
C MET A 254 -18.13 -17.66 9.92
N LEU A 255 -19.25 -17.20 10.48
CA LEU A 255 -19.25 -16.39 11.70
C LEU A 255 -19.08 -17.26 12.95
N LEU A 256 -19.67 -18.47 12.94
CA LEU A 256 -19.66 -19.37 14.11
C LEU A 256 -18.39 -20.19 14.22
N GLN A 257 -17.78 -20.51 13.08
CA GLN A 257 -16.60 -21.38 13.03
C GLN A 257 -15.45 -20.90 13.95
N PRO A 258 -15.01 -19.62 13.92
CA PRO A 258 -13.91 -19.19 14.79
C PRO A 258 -14.26 -19.21 16.28
N VAL A 259 -15.55 -19.08 16.64
CA VAL A 259 -16.00 -19.18 18.03
C VAL A 259 -15.91 -20.62 18.51
N VAL A 260 -16.37 -21.56 17.69
CA VAL A 260 -16.29 -23.00 18.01
C VAL A 260 -14.84 -23.50 18.01
N GLU A 261 -14.00 -23.02 17.10
CA GLU A 261 -12.56 -23.32 17.13
C GLU A 261 -11.91 -22.86 18.44
N ASN A 262 -12.27 -21.65 18.92
CA ASN A 262 -11.81 -21.18 20.22
C ASN A 262 -12.35 -22.06 21.35
N ALA A 263 -13.63 -22.43 21.32
CA ALA A 263 -14.26 -23.29 22.32
C ALA A 263 -13.57 -24.67 22.42
N ILE A 264 -13.23 -25.29 21.29
CA ILE A 264 -12.45 -26.55 21.25
C ILE A 264 -11.04 -26.31 21.79
N LYS A 265 -10.37 -25.25 21.31
CA LYS A 265 -8.98 -24.96 21.69
C LYS A 265 -8.84 -24.80 23.20
N TYR A 266 -9.66 -23.94 23.81
CA TYR A 266 -9.58 -23.66 25.24
C TYR A 266 -10.24 -24.74 26.10
N GLY A 267 -11.22 -25.47 25.56
CA GLY A 267 -11.87 -26.55 26.29
C GLY A 267 -11.04 -27.84 26.37
N LEU A 268 -10.25 -28.19 25.35
CA LEU A 268 -9.60 -29.51 25.24
C LEU A 268 -8.09 -29.54 25.35
N TYR A 269 -7.38 -28.45 25.05
CA TYR A 269 -5.91 -28.51 24.95
C TYR A 269 -5.21 -28.57 26.31
N ASP A 270 -5.81 -28.00 27.37
CA ASP A 270 -5.22 -27.94 28.72
C ASP A 270 -5.98 -28.78 29.77
N THR A 271 -7.04 -29.48 29.38
CA THR A 271 -7.80 -30.40 30.25
C THR A 271 -7.62 -31.83 29.76
N THR A 272 -7.72 -32.84 30.65
CA THR A 272 -7.79 -34.26 30.26
C THR A 272 -9.23 -34.78 30.16
N ASP A 273 -10.18 -34.01 30.67
CA ASP A 273 -11.56 -34.44 30.83
C ASP A 273 -12.35 -34.35 29.54
N ALA A 274 -13.54 -34.96 29.56
CA ALA A 274 -14.52 -34.81 28.50
C ALA A 274 -15.21 -33.45 28.61
N ILE A 275 -15.32 -32.74 27.49
CA ILE A 275 -16.03 -31.47 27.42
C ILE A 275 -17.28 -31.58 26.57
N THR A 276 -18.24 -30.70 26.85
CA THR A 276 -19.42 -30.49 26.01
C THR A 276 -19.43 -29.06 25.49
N ILE A 277 -19.35 -28.90 24.17
CA ILE A 277 -19.59 -27.61 23.52
C ILE A 277 -21.07 -27.48 23.24
N THR A 278 -21.70 -26.48 23.83
CA THR A 278 -23.14 -26.23 23.66
C THR A 278 -23.35 -25.03 22.74
N ILE A 279 -24.16 -25.20 21.70
CA ILE A 279 -24.55 -24.15 20.76
C ILE A 279 -26.06 -23.99 20.88
N GLN A 280 -26.53 -22.81 21.24
CA GLN A 280 -27.95 -22.47 21.33
C GLN A 280 -28.25 -21.30 20.41
N ALA A 281 -29.32 -21.39 19.64
CA ALA A 281 -29.81 -20.30 18.81
C ALA A 281 -31.28 -20.03 19.08
N TRP A 282 -31.64 -18.76 19.23
CA TRP A 282 -33.02 -18.31 19.41
C TRP A 282 -33.20 -16.91 18.82
N SER A 283 -34.45 -16.47 18.66
CA SER A 283 -34.77 -15.14 18.13
C SER A 283 -35.60 -14.30 19.09
N VAL A 284 -35.26 -13.02 19.23
CA VAL A 284 -36.07 -12.02 19.96
C VAL A 284 -36.04 -10.72 19.16
N ASP A 285 -37.20 -10.10 18.91
CA ASP A 285 -37.33 -8.77 18.30
C ASP A 285 -36.48 -8.54 17.03
N ASP A 286 -36.55 -9.44 16.05
CA ASP A 286 -35.76 -9.41 14.80
C ASP A 286 -34.22 -9.45 15.00
N LEU A 287 -33.75 -9.88 16.17
CA LEU A 287 -32.37 -10.24 16.44
C LEU A 287 -32.25 -11.75 16.58
N LEU A 288 -31.31 -12.34 15.83
CA LEU A 288 -30.85 -13.71 16.03
C LEU A 288 -29.79 -13.72 17.12
N TYR A 289 -30.00 -14.51 18.16
CA TYR A 289 -29.05 -14.74 19.23
C TYR A 289 -28.42 -16.12 19.05
N ILE A 290 -27.10 -16.20 19.14
CA ILE A 290 -26.36 -17.45 19.07
C ILE A 290 -25.37 -17.48 20.23
N LEU A 291 -25.54 -18.46 21.09
CA LEU A 291 -24.75 -18.66 22.29
C LEU A 291 -23.89 -19.91 22.12
N VAL A 292 -22.59 -19.78 22.33
CA VAL A 292 -21.62 -20.87 22.33
C VAL A 292 -21.00 -20.96 23.72
N GLN A 293 -21.10 -22.13 24.34
CA GLN A 293 -20.57 -22.41 25.66
C GLN A 293 -19.56 -23.55 25.63
N ASN A 294 -18.48 -23.38 26.37
CA ASN A 294 -17.52 -24.44 26.65
C ASN A 294 -17.07 -24.41 28.11
N PRO A 295 -16.70 -25.57 28.70
CA PRO A 295 -15.98 -25.59 29.95
C PRO A 295 -14.70 -24.76 29.87
N TYR A 296 -14.40 -24.02 30.93
CA TYR A 296 -13.28 -23.13 31.05
C TYR A 296 -12.71 -23.21 32.45
N ASP A 297 -11.41 -23.46 32.56
CA ASP A 297 -10.71 -23.51 33.84
C ASP A 297 -9.90 -22.22 34.02
N ALA A 298 -10.30 -21.40 34.98
CA ALA A 298 -9.63 -20.14 35.29
C ALA A 298 -8.21 -20.35 35.85
N ASP A 299 -7.95 -21.48 36.51
CA ASP A 299 -6.67 -21.78 37.18
C ASP A 299 -5.65 -22.40 36.23
N LEU A 300 -6.09 -23.17 35.22
CA LEU A 300 -5.23 -23.75 34.18
C LEU A 300 -4.92 -22.79 33.04
N SER A 301 -5.78 -21.78 32.83
CA SER A 301 -5.60 -20.78 31.78
C SER A 301 -4.48 -19.78 32.12
N GLN A 302 -3.22 -20.15 31.88
CA GLN A 302 -2.16 -19.15 31.71
C GLN A 302 -2.67 -18.11 30.71
N LYS A 303 -2.58 -16.80 31.08
CA LYS A 303 -3.01 -15.63 30.28
C LYS A 303 -3.16 -15.98 28.81
N PRO A 304 -4.33 -15.80 28.18
CA PRO A 304 -4.63 -16.37 26.87
C PRO A 304 -3.50 -16.04 25.89
N THR A 305 -2.63 -17.01 25.62
CA THR A 305 -1.53 -16.94 24.64
C THR A 305 -2.09 -17.14 23.22
N GLY A 306 -3.36 -16.78 23.02
CA GLY A 306 -4.00 -16.60 21.73
C GLY A 306 -4.07 -15.11 21.44
N THR A 307 -3.77 -14.71 20.22
CA THR A 307 -3.70 -13.33 19.74
C THR A 307 -5.01 -12.52 19.84
N GLY A 308 -6.08 -13.08 20.43
CA GLY A 308 -7.44 -12.51 20.39
C GLY A 308 -8.00 -12.37 18.97
N PHE A 309 -7.29 -12.89 17.96
CA PHE A 309 -7.49 -12.55 16.56
C PHE A 309 -8.84 -13.04 16.02
N GLY A 310 -9.31 -14.21 16.45
CA GLY A 310 -10.61 -14.77 16.05
C GLY A 310 -11.78 -13.89 16.51
N LEU A 311 -11.92 -13.68 17.82
CA LEU A 311 -13.00 -12.86 18.39
C LEU A 311 -12.90 -11.39 17.99
N ASN A 312 -11.69 -10.83 17.88
CA ASN A 312 -11.50 -9.47 17.39
C ASN A 312 -11.91 -9.32 15.92
N SER A 313 -11.66 -10.34 15.09
CA SER A 313 -12.11 -10.36 13.68
C SER A 313 -13.62 -10.43 13.59
N ILE A 314 -14.28 -11.24 14.43
CA ILE A 314 -15.76 -11.29 14.51
C ILE A 314 -16.32 -9.93 14.95
N ARG A 315 -15.80 -9.35 16.04
CA ARG A 315 -16.23 -8.03 16.53
C ARG A 315 -16.10 -6.97 15.44
N ARG A 316 -14.95 -6.93 14.75
CA ARG A 316 -14.71 -5.99 13.65
C ARG A 316 -15.67 -6.22 12.49
N ARG A 317 -15.92 -7.48 12.11
CA ARG A 317 -16.85 -7.83 11.02
C ARG A 317 -18.27 -7.39 11.35
N LEU A 318 -18.75 -7.67 12.56
CA LEU A 318 -20.07 -7.23 13.03
C LEU A 318 -20.15 -5.69 13.09
N TYR A 319 -19.09 -5.02 13.53
CA TYR A 319 -19.05 -3.56 13.51
C TYR A 319 -19.11 -2.99 12.09
N LEU A 320 -18.38 -3.57 11.12
CA LEU A 320 -18.44 -3.14 9.72
C LEU A 320 -19.81 -3.39 9.08
N LEU A 321 -20.50 -4.46 9.50
CA LEU A 321 -21.81 -4.82 8.97
C LEU A 321 -22.96 -4.06 9.62
N PHE A 322 -22.85 -3.60 10.87
CA PHE A 322 -24.00 -3.02 11.59
C PHE A 322 -23.70 -1.72 12.33
N ALA A 323 -22.45 -1.23 12.28
CA ALA A 323 -21.97 -0.07 13.05
C ALA A 323 -22.24 -0.16 14.56
N ARG A 324 -22.34 -1.38 15.10
CA ARG A 324 -22.67 -1.69 16.50
C ARG A 324 -21.54 -2.44 17.20
N GLN A 325 -21.34 -2.16 18.47
CA GLN A 325 -20.29 -2.77 19.31
C GLN A 325 -20.85 -3.82 20.30
N ASP A 326 -22.17 -3.86 20.49
CA ASP A 326 -22.89 -4.70 21.45
C ASP A 326 -23.31 -6.07 20.88
N LEU A 327 -22.82 -6.41 19.69
CA LEU A 327 -23.21 -7.62 18.95
C LEU A 327 -22.37 -8.87 19.28
N LEU A 328 -21.30 -8.71 20.07
CA LEU A 328 -20.47 -9.81 20.55
C LEU A 328 -20.14 -9.59 22.03
N GLU A 329 -20.63 -10.48 22.86
CA GLU A 329 -20.40 -10.49 24.31
C GLU A 329 -19.70 -11.79 24.71
N THR A 330 -18.78 -11.71 25.65
CA THR A 330 -18.06 -12.87 26.18
C THR A 330 -18.01 -12.79 27.69
N GLU A 331 -18.32 -13.89 28.36
CA GLU A 331 -18.32 -13.99 29.81
C GLU A 331 -17.67 -15.30 30.24
N ALA A 332 -16.85 -15.26 31.28
CA ALA A 332 -16.30 -16.45 31.94
C ALA A 332 -16.85 -16.50 33.36
N LYS A 333 -17.72 -17.46 33.64
CA LYS A 333 -18.39 -17.60 34.94
C LYS A 333 -18.64 -19.08 35.26
N ASP A 334 -18.44 -19.46 36.52
CA ASP A 334 -18.73 -20.81 37.03
C ASP A 334 -18.07 -21.93 36.19
N ASN A 335 -16.80 -21.72 35.80
CA ASN A 335 -16.03 -22.61 34.92
C ASN A 335 -16.65 -22.84 33.52
N ILE A 336 -17.44 -21.89 33.05
CA ILE A 336 -18.01 -21.90 31.70
C ILE A 336 -17.62 -20.59 31.01
N TYR A 337 -17.04 -20.72 29.82
CA TYR A 337 -16.85 -19.59 28.91
C TYR A 337 -18.03 -19.53 27.95
N THR A 338 -18.70 -18.40 27.93
CA THR A 338 -19.88 -18.12 27.11
C THR A 338 -19.53 -17.04 26.10
N THR A 339 -19.80 -17.30 24.82
CA THR A 339 -19.77 -16.30 23.75
C THR A 339 -21.17 -16.12 23.19
N LEU A 340 -21.71 -14.89 23.28
CA LEU A 340 -22.99 -14.52 22.73
C LEU A 340 -22.81 -13.63 21.50
N ILE A 341 -23.32 -14.07 20.36
CA ILE A 341 -23.39 -13.31 19.12
C ILE A 341 -24.84 -12.86 18.90
N LYS A 342 -25.02 -11.61 18.50
CA LYS A 342 -26.30 -11.03 18.13
C LYS A 342 -26.24 -10.59 16.66
N VAL A 343 -27.16 -11.06 15.83
CA VAL A 343 -27.21 -10.76 14.39
C VAL A 343 -28.57 -10.13 14.05
N PRO A 344 -28.61 -8.82 13.80
CA PRO A 344 -29.82 -8.15 13.31
C PRO A 344 -30.32 -8.76 11.98
N GLN A 345 -31.61 -9.07 11.89
CA GLN A 345 -32.24 -9.69 10.71
C GLN A 345 -32.77 -8.67 9.69
N ARG A 346 -33.08 -7.44 10.14
CA ARG A 346 -33.41 -6.32 9.25
C ARG A 346 -32.13 -5.54 8.95
N TYR A 347 -31.61 -5.69 7.75
CA TYR A 347 -30.68 -4.72 7.19
C TYR A 347 -31.40 -3.87 6.15
N ASP A 348 -31.28 -2.55 6.28
CA ASP A 348 -31.65 -1.59 5.27
C ASP A 348 -30.89 -1.95 3.99
N LYS A 349 -31.61 -2.41 2.96
CA LYS A 349 -31.05 -2.59 1.62
C LYS A 349 -30.78 -1.21 1.05
N SER A 350 -29.74 -0.52 1.52
CA SER A 350 -29.26 0.65 0.79
C SER A 350 -28.69 0.15 -0.53
N SER A 351 -29.50 0.26 -1.55
CA SER A 351 -29.26 -0.08 -2.95
C SER A 351 -28.22 0.85 -3.58
N ASN A 352 -26.99 0.89 -3.07
CA ASN A 352 -25.90 1.65 -3.69
C ASN A 352 -24.71 0.73 -3.96
N ASN A 353 -24.71 0.19 -5.18
CA ASN A 353 -23.51 -0.12 -5.96
C ASN A 353 -22.61 1.11 -6.08
#